data_AF-A0A376U105-F1
#
_entry.id   AF-A0A376U105-F1
#
_cell.length_a   1.000
_cell.length_b   1.000
_cell.length_c   1.000
_cell.angle_alpha   90.00
_cell.angle_beta   90.00
_cell.angle_gamma   90.00
#
_symmetry.space_group_name_H-M   'P 1'
#
loop_
_entity.id
_entity.type
_entity.pdbx_description
1 polymer ?
#
loop_
_entity_poly.entity_id
_entity_poly.type
_entity_poly.pdbx_seq_one_letter_code
_entity_poly.pdbx_strand_id
1 'polypeptide(L)'
;MLNGVQKFFAVLWLGRDSFVRFSPSVSLRRMADEHGTDKTIAQKLARVARMHFARQRLAAVGPRLPARQDLFNKLLASRAIAKAVEDEARSKKISHEKAQQNAIALMEEIAGEFLLRDDPPD
;
A
#
# COMPACT_ATOMS: atom_id res chain seq x y z
N MET A 1 -6.40 -18.89 -10.95
CA MET A 1 -5.63 -18.17 -11.98
C MET A 1 -6.60 -17.70 -13.06
N LEU A 2 -6.90 -16.40 -13.16
CA LEU A 2 -7.85 -15.85 -14.14
C LEU A 2 -7.27 -15.87 -15.57
N ASN A 3 -8.09 -16.29 -16.54
CA ASN A 3 -7.75 -16.35 -17.96
C ASN A 3 -7.56 -14.94 -18.55
N GLY A 4 -6.75 -14.82 -19.62
CA GLY A 4 -6.40 -13.53 -20.24
C GLY A 4 -7.60 -12.66 -20.64
N VAL A 5 -8.71 -13.28 -21.04
CA VAL A 5 -9.96 -12.58 -21.40
C VAL A 5 -10.65 -11.99 -20.17
N GLN A 6 -10.66 -12.70 -19.04
CA GLN A 6 -11.22 -12.18 -17.79
C GLN A 6 -10.41 -10.98 -17.28
N LYS A 7 -9.07 -11.01 -17.45
CA LYS A 7 -8.22 -9.85 -17.13
C LYS A 7 -8.53 -8.65 -18.03
N PHE A 8 -8.85 -8.86 -19.30
CA PHE A 8 -9.22 -7.77 -20.21
C PHE A 8 -10.52 -7.09 -19.77
N PHE A 9 -11.55 -7.87 -19.45
CA PHE A 9 -12.81 -7.32 -18.93
C PHE A 9 -12.64 -6.69 -17.54
N ALA A 10 -11.81 -7.26 -16.67
CA ALA A 10 -11.47 -6.67 -15.39
C ALA A 10 -10.78 -5.30 -15.55
N VAL A 11 -9.85 -5.15 -16.51
CA VAL A 11 -9.20 -3.86 -16.80
C VAL A 11 -10.17 -2.85 -17.42
N LEU A 12 -11.12 -3.29 -18.25
CA LEU A 12 -12.16 -2.41 -18.80
C LEU A 12 -13.12 -1.91 -17.72
N TRP A 13 -13.52 -2.79 -16.81
CA TRP A 13 -14.48 -2.47 -15.75
C TRP A 13 -13.85 -1.69 -14.59
N LEU A 14 -12.63 -2.07 -14.20
CA LEU A 14 -11.82 -1.41 -13.18
C LEU A 14 -10.96 -0.25 -13.76
N GLY A 15 -11.14 0.05 -15.05
CA GLY A 15 -10.35 1.02 -15.80
C GLY A 15 -10.46 2.45 -15.26
N ARG A 16 -11.58 2.79 -14.62
CA ARG A 16 -11.78 4.10 -13.97
C ARG A 16 -10.87 4.31 -12.77
N ASP A 17 -10.50 3.25 -12.07
CA ASP A 17 -9.59 3.28 -10.90
C ASP A 17 -8.19 2.77 -11.25
N SER A 18 -7.92 2.50 -12.53
CA SER A 18 -6.64 1.98 -13.02
C SER A 18 -5.82 3.08 -13.69
N PHE A 19 -4.79 3.57 -13.00
CA PHE A 19 -3.86 4.54 -13.55
C PHE A 19 -2.75 3.85 -14.37
N VAL A 20 -2.81 3.94 -15.70
CA VAL A 20 -1.78 3.39 -16.60
C VAL A 20 -0.86 4.51 -17.07
N ARG A 21 0.40 4.51 -16.62
CA ARG A 21 1.42 5.47 -17.04
C ARG A 21 2.41 4.85 -18.01
N PHE A 22 2.29 5.21 -19.29
CA PHE A 22 3.28 4.86 -20.31
C PHE A 22 4.57 5.67 -20.08
N SER A 23 5.72 5.00 -20.14
CA SER A 23 7.04 5.65 -20.09
C SER A 23 7.64 5.73 -21.50
N PRO A 24 8.57 6.66 -21.75
CA PRO A 24 9.24 6.77 -23.04
C PRO A 24 9.85 5.44 -23.47
N SER A 25 9.74 5.12 -24.75
CA SER A 25 10.27 3.88 -25.32
C SER A 25 11.80 3.87 -25.24
N VAL A 26 12.37 2.76 -24.76
CA VAL A 26 13.82 2.54 -24.72
C VAL A 26 14.22 1.71 -25.93
N SER A 27 15.06 2.24 -26.81
CA SER A 27 15.53 1.52 -27.99
C SER A 27 16.58 0.48 -27.62
N LEU A 28 16.18 -0.80 -27.59
CA LEU A 28 17.08 -1.92 -27.28
C LEU A 28 18.24 -2.05 -28.28
N ARG A 29 18.01 -1.69 -29.55
CA ARG A 29 19.03 -1.71 -30.61
C ARG A 29 20.18 -0.75 -30.32
N ARG A 30 19.87 0.51 -29.99
CA ARG A 30 20.87 1.52 -29.64
C ARG A 30 21.68 1.13 -28.40
N MET A 31 21.05 0.42 -27.46
CA MET A 31 21.74 -0.08 -26.26
C MET A 31 22.65 -1.28 -26.52
N ALA A 32 22.27 -2.16 -27.46
CA ALA A 32 23.12 -3.24 -27.94
C ALA A 32 24.33 -2.69 -28.73
N ASP A 33 24.11 -1.63 -29.52
CA ASP A 33 25.15 -1.00 -30.34
C ASP A 33 26.15 -0.18 -29.48
N GLU A 34 25.69 0.51 -28.43
CA GLU A 34 26.57 1.34 -27.59
C GLU A 34 27.30 0.57 -26.47
N HIS A 35 26.73 -0.52 -25.94
CA HIS A 35 27.28 -1.20 -24.76
C HIS A 35 27.50 -2.72 -24.95
N GLY A 36 27.06 -3.33 -26.05
CA GLY A 36 27.23 -4.76 -26.35
C GLY A 36 26.03 -5.64 -25.94
N THR A 37 26.08 -6.92 -26.33
CA THR A 37 24.98 -7.89 -26.19
C THR A 37 25.08 -8.74 -24.92
N ASP A 38 25.65 -8.19 -23.86
CA ASP A 38 26.05 -8.99 -22.70
C ASP A 38 24.95 -9.04 -21.62
N LYS A 39 24.76 -10.20 -20.97
CA LYS A 39 23.73 -10.44 -19.93
C LYS A 39 23.79 -9.39 -18.81
N THR A 40 24.97 -8.81 -18.61
CA THR A 40 25.27 -7.73 -17.66
C THR A 40 24.47 -6.44 -17.94
N ILE A 41 24.21 -6.11 -19.20
CA ILE A 41 23.47 -4.90 -19.60
C ILE A 41 21.98 -5.09 -19.40
N ALA A 42 21.46 -6.27 -19.72
CA ALA A 42 20.08 -6.64 -19.43
C ALA A 42 19.78 -6.52 -17.92
N GLN A 43 20.71 -6.97 -17.07
CA GLN A 43 20.58 -6.85 -15.62
C GLN A 43 20.65 -5.39 -15.14
N LYS A 44 21.57 -4.59 -15.69
CA LYS A 44 21.66 -3.15 -15.40
C LYS A 44 20.38 -2.41 -15.79
N LEU A 45 19.85 -2.68 -16.98
CA LEU A 45 18.60 -2.10 -17.46
C LEU A 45 17.41 -2.51 -16.61
N ALA A 46 17.30 -3.80 -16.28
CA ALA A 46 16.25 -4.28 -15.39
C ALA A 46 16.33 -3.60 -14.01
N ARG A 47 17.53 -3.36 -13.49
CA ARG A 47 17.73 -2.66 -12.21
C ARG A 47 17.33 -1.19 -12.28
N VAL A 48 17.77 -0.47 -13.31
CA VAL A 48 17.42 0.95 -13.52
C VAL A 48 15.92 1.10 -13.75
N ALA A 49 15.33 0.28 -14.60
CA ALA A 49 13.89 0.23 -14.85
C ALA A 49 13.11 -0.02 -13.56
N ARG A 50 13.49 -1.04 -12.77
CA ARG A 50 12.86 -1.30 -11.46
C ARG A 50 12.88 -0.07 -10.56
N MET A 51 14.01 0.61 -10.46
CA MET A 51 14.13 1.79 -9.60
C MET A 51 13.37 3.01 -10.14
N HIS A 52 13.29 3.16 -11.46
CA HIS A 52 12.51 4.21 -12.11
C HIS A 52 11.02 3.99 -11.90
N PHE A 53 10.51 2.79 -12.21
CA PHE A 53 9.10 2.45 -12.04
C PHE A 53 8.67 2.38 -10.57
N ALA A 54 9.54 1.96 -9.64
CA ALA A 54 9.25 2.00 -8.21
C ALA A 54 9.02 3.44 -7.72
N ARG A 55 9.84 4.40 -8.18
CA ARG A 55 9.67 5.83 -7.85
C ARG A 55 8.39 6.40 -8.46
N GLN A 56 8.11 6.08 -9.72
CA GLN A 56 6.88 6.50 -10.38
C GLN A 56 5.63 5.94 -9.66
N ARG A 57 5.68 4.67 -9.25
CA ARG A 57 4.61 4.02 -8.49
C ARG A 57 4.40 4.69 -7.12
N LEU A 58 5.47 4.98 -6.38
CA LEU A 58 5.38 5.69 -5.10
C LEU A 58 4.76 7.08 -5.25
N ALA A 59 5.11 7.82 -6.31
CA ALA A 59 4.53 9.14 -6.55
C ALA A 59 3.05 9.10 -6.96
N ALA A 60 2.62 8.02 -7.64
CA ALA A 60 1.24 7.88 -8.11
C ALA A 60 0.29 7.27 -7.05
N VAL A 61 0.77 6.29 -6.27
CA VAL A 61 -0.07 5.49 -5.36
C VAL A 61 0.25 5.75 -3.88
N GLY A 62 1.37 6.44 -3.58
CA GLY A 62 1.85 6.62 -2.22
C GLY A 62 2.61 5.40 -1.68
N PRO A 63 3.15 5.51 -0.45
CA PRO A 63 3.79 4.39 0.22
C PRO A 63 2.78 3.26 0.42
N ARG A 64 3.24 2.01 0.33
CA ARG A 64 2.37 0.87 0.70
C ARG A 64 1.91 1.06 2.14
N LEU A 65 0.60 1.02 2.37
CA LEU A 65 0.06 1.01 3.72
C LEU A 65 0.73 -0.13 4.49
N PRO A 66 1.26 0.13 5.71
CA PRO A 66 1.79 -0.93 6.55
C PRO A 66 0.70 -1.98 6.79
N ALA A 67 1.11 -3.23 7.03
CA ALA A 67 0.18 -4.28 7.39
C ALA A 67 -0.69 -3.79 8.56
N ARG A 68 -2.00 -4.03 8.49
CA ARG A 68 -3.01 -3.55 9.46
C ARG A 68 -2.51 -3.63 10.91
N GLN A 69 -1.92 -4.76 11.27
CA GLN A 69 -1.40 -5.02 12.61
C GLN A 69 -0.28 -4.07 13.04
N ASP A 70 0.61 -3.67 12.12
CA ASP A 70 1.72 -2.75 12.42
C ASP A 70 1.22 -1.33 12.66
N LEU A 71 0.19 -0.90 11.92
CA LEU A 71 -0.45 0.39 12.15
C LEU A 71 -1.14 0.41 13.52
N PHE A 72 -1.90 -0.64 13.84
CA PHE A 72 -2.58 -0.82 15.12
C PHE A 72 -1.60 -0.76 16.29
N ASN A 73 -0.51 -1.53 16.22
CA ASN A 73 0.50 -1.57 17.26
C ASN A 73 1.15 -0.19 17.47
N LYS A 74 1.40 0.55 16.40
CA LYS A 74 1.96 1.92 16.49
C LYS A 74 0.98 2.92 17.09
N LEU A 75 -0.30 2.81 16.77
CA LEU A 75 -1.34 3.69 17.31
C LEU A 75 -1.55 3.44 18.80
N LEU A 76 -1.68 2.18 19.22
CA LEU A 76 -1.80 1.80 20.63
C LEU A 76 -0.57 2.19 21.45
N ALA A 77 0.64 2.11 20.86
CA ALA A 77 1.87 2.56 21.52
C ALA A 77 2.04 4.09 21.54
N SER A 78 1.16 4.85 20.88
CA SER A 78 1.28 6.31 20.82
C SER A 78 0.87 6.96 22.13
N ARG A 79 1.62 8.00 22.54
CA ARG A 79 1.33 8.77 23.75
C ARG A 79 -0.04 9.46 23.72
N ALA A 80 -0.54 9.79 22.53
CA ALA A 80 -1.85 10.40 22.35
C ALA A 80 -2.98 9.44 22.72
N ILE A 81 -2.92 8.19 22.23
CA ILE A 81 -3.90 7.16 22.54
C ILE A 81 -3.80 6.74 24.01
N ALA A 82 -2.58 6.56 24.54
CA ALA A 82 -2.40 6.24 25.96
C ALA A 82 -3.05 7.28 26.88
N LYS A 83 -2.86 8.58 26.58
CA LYS A 83 -3.51 9.66 27.32
C LYS A 83 -5.03 9.64 27.17
N ALA A 84 -5.54 9.38 25.96
CA ALA A 84 -6.98 9.27 25.73
C ALA A 84 -7.62 8.11 26.52
N VAL A 85 -6.92 6.97 26.62
CA VAL A 85 -7.34 5.81 27.43
C VAL A 85 -7.39 6.17 28.92
N GLU A 86 -6.38 6.88 29.43
CA GLU A 86 -6.38 7.36 30.82
C GLU A 86 -7.52 8.35 31.08
N ASP A 87 -7.75 9.29 30.17
CA ASP A 87 -8.81 10.29 30.27
C ASP A 87 -10.21 9.63 30.20
N GLU A 88 -10.38 8.60 29.37
CA GLU A 88 -11.60 7.79 29.32
C GLU A 88 -11.81 6.99 30.62
N ALA A 89 -10.76 6.37 31.14
CA ALA A 89 -10.83 5.64 32.41
C ALA A 89 -11.25 6.56 33.57
N ARG A 90 -10.68 7.77 33.64
CA ARG A 90 -10.99 8.78 34.65
C ARG A 90 -12.40 9.34 34.50
N SER A 91 -12.80 9.72 33.29
CA SER A 91 -14.10 10.34 33.03
C SER A 91 -15.26 9.37 33.23
N LYS A 92 -15.14 8.13 32.73
CA LYS A 92 -16.18 7.11 32.84
C LYS A 92 -16.08 6.25 34.11
N LYS A 93 -15.06 6.48 34.96
CA LYS A 93 -14.78 5.72 36.19
C LYS A 93 -14.72 4.21 35.94
N ILE A 94 -14.09 3.82 34.84
CA ILE A 94 -13.88 2.42 34.47
C ILE A 94 -12.43 2.02 34.75
N SER A 95 -12.15 0.72 34.87
CA SER A 95 -10.78 0.25 34.98
C SER A 95 -9.96 0.60 33.73
N HIS A 96 -8.66 0.78 33.91
CA HIS A 96 -7.75 1.07 32.80
C HIS A 96 -7.79 -0.03 31.72
N GLU A 97 -7.88 -1.30 32.14
CA GLU A 97 -8.03 -2.43 31.22
C GLU A 97 -9.32 -2.32 30.37
N LYS A 98 -10.43 -1.90 30.98
CA LYS A 98 -11.70 -1.74 30.26
C LYS A 98 -11.66 -0.57 29.29
N ALA A 99 -11.02 0.54 29.67
CA ALA A 99 -10.79 1.67 28.76
C ALA A 99 -9.89 1.27 27.58
N GLN A 100 -8.86 0.44 27.83
CA GLN A 100 -7.98 -0.07 26.78
C GLN A 100 -8.73 -1.00 25.81
N GLN A 101 -9.58 -1.89 26.32
CA GLN A 101 -10.44 -2.74 25.48
C GLN A 101 -11.40 -1.92 24.62
N ASN A 102 -12.00 -0.86 25.19
CA ASN A 102 -12.85 0.06 24.42
C ASN A 102 -12.06 0.73 23.29
N ALA A 103 -10.84 1.20 23.54
CA ALA A 103 -10.01 1.82 22.51
C ALA A 103 -9.65 0.84 21.38
N ILE A 104 -9.40 -0.43 21.71
CA ILE A 104 -9.15 -1.48 20.70
C ILE A 104 -10.41 -1.72 19.86
N ALA A 105 -11.58 -1.89 20.49
CA ALA A 105 -12.84 -2.10 19.79
C ALA A 105 -13.18 -0.92 18.86
N LEU A 106 -12.96 0.32 19.33
CA LEU A 106 -13.18 1.53 18.52
C LEU A 106 -12.23 1.58 17.32
N MET A 107 -10.96 1.21 17.51
CA MET A 107 -9.99 1.13 16.41
C MET A 107 -10.38 0.04 15.41
N GLU A 108 -10.89 -1.11 15.86
CA GLU A 108 -11.37 -2.18 14.99
C GLU A 108 -12.59 -1.74 14.15
N GLU A 109 -13.51 -0.98 14.74
CA GLU A 109 -14.67 -0.41 14.04
C GLU A 109 -14.23 0.60 12.95
N ILE A 110 -13.39 1.57 13.32
CA ILE A 110 -12.84 2.56 12.38
C ILE A 110 -12.07 1.87 11.26
N ALA A 111 -11.26 0.86 11.60
CA ALA A 111 -10.52 0.10 10.61
C ALA A 111 -11.44 -0.72 9.71
N GLY A 112 -12.52 -1.31 10.24
CA GLY A 112 -13.52 -2.03 9.46
C GLY A 112 -14.18 -1.12 8.42
N GLU A 113 -14.60 0.09 8.82
CA GLU A 113 -15.22 1.08 7.94
C GLU A 113 -14.23 1.65 6.90
N PHE A 114 -12.97 1.88 7.30
CA PHE A 114 -11.95 2.43 6.41
C PHE A 114 -11.43 1.38 5.40
N LEU A 115 -11.27 0.12 5.81
CA LEU A 115 -10.80 -0.96 4.93
C LEU A 115 -11.90 -1.49 3.99
N LEU A 116 -13.17 -1.49 4.40
CA LEU A 116 -14.29 -1.80 3.49
C LEU A 116 -14.35 -0.85 2.28
N ARG A 117 -13.72 0.33 2.35
CA ARG A 117 -13.64 1.29 1.25
C ARG A 117 -12.44 1.07 0.31
N ASP A 118 -11.39 0.41 0.79
CA ASP A 118 -10.09 0.30 0.09
C ASP A 118 -9.68 -1.15 -0.25
N ASP A 119 -10.41 -2.18 0.23
CA ASP A 119 -10.19 -3.58 -0.15
C ASP A 119 -10.94 -3.93 -1.45
N PRO A 120 -10.26 -4.36 -2.52
CA PRO A 120 -10.92 -4.89 -3.70
C PRO A 120 -11.60 -6.22 -3.38
N PRO A 121 -12.79 -6.51 -3.96
CA PRO A 121 -13.47 -7.78 -3.74
C PRO A 121 -12.62 -8.93 -4.30
N ASP A 122 -12.55 -10.02 -3.54
CA ASP A 122 -11.85 -11.27 -3.86
C ASP A 122 -12.25 -11.88 -5.22
#